data_AF-A0A173LG70-F1
#
_entry.id   AF-A0A173LG70-F1
#
_cell.length_a   1.000
_cell.length_b   1.000
_cell.length_c   1.000
_cell.angle_alpha   90.00
_cell.angle_beta   90.00
_cell.angle_gamma   90.00
#
_symmetry.space_group_name_H-M   'P 1'
#
loop_
_entity.id
_entity.type
_entity.pdbx_description
1 polymer ?
#
loop_
_entity_poly.entity_id
_entity_poly.type
_entity_poly.pdbx_seq_one_letter_code
_entity_poly.pdbx_strand_id
1 'polypeptide(L)'
;MTATLTDPWIERQITAGRLAPGARGMSRTEAAEQYNQANSLTESDDDYLYTPGQAQQAAHDALAVIGIETGDARILLSDGRPGPRCWSYLVEPGQLEFALDQHRLTTGASLSADAVMEALPWF
;
A
#
# COMPACT_ATOMS: atom_id res chain seq x y z
N MET A 1 -12.31 -17.93 27.78
CA MET A 1 -11.41 -17.85 26.61
C MET A 1 -11.66 -16.49 25.97
N THR A 2 -10.76 -15.53 26.16
CA THR A 2 -10.81 -14.25 25.46
C THR A 2 -10.36 -14.48 24.03
N ALA A 3 -11.27 -14.35 23.07
CA ALA A 3 -10.90 -14.33 21.66
C ALA A 3 -10.10 -13.04 21.42
N THR A 4 -8.77 -13.16 21.33
CA THR A 4 -7.95 -12.06 20.83
C THR A 4 -8.41 -11.82 19.40
N LEU A 5 -8.99 -10.65 19.15
CA LEU A 5 -9.44 -10.27 17.81
C LEU A 5 -8.18 -10.00 16.99
N THR A 6 -7.68 -11.03 16.31
CA THR A 6 -6.42 -10.96 15.58
C THR A 6 -6.65 -10.26 14.25
N ASP A 7 -5.80 -9.27 13.94
CA ASP A 7 -5.92 -8.52 12.70
C ASP A 7 -5.63 -9.43 11.48
N PRO A 8 -6.55 -9.55 10.51
CA PRO A 8 -6.38 -10.43 9.36
C PRO A 8 -5.15 -10.10 8.49
N TRP A 9 -4.76 -8.81 8.40
CA TRP A 9 -3.57 -8.42 7.66
C TRP A 9 -2.31 -8.92 8.37
N ILE A 10 -2.23 -8.78 9.70
CA ILE A 10 -1.10 -9.28 10.49
C ILE A 10 -0.98 -10.80 10.34
N GLU A 11 -2.08 -11.55 10.44
CA GLU A 11 -2.04 -13.01 10.25
C GLU A 11 -1.59 -13.41 8.85
N ARG A 12 -1.98 -12.65 7.81
CA ARG A 12 -1.52 -12.89 6.44
C ARG A 12 0.00 -12.67 6.33
N GLN A 13 0.54 -11.61 6.94
CA GLN A 13 1.98 -11.35 6.89
C GLN A 13 2.79 -12.36 7.72
N ILE A 14 2.25 -12.85 8.84
CA ILE A 14 2.85 -13.96 9.60
C ILE A 14 2.87 -15.23 8.75
N THR A 15 1.75 -15.54 8.08
CA THR A 15 1.66 -16.70 7.19
C THR A 15 2.61 -16.59 6.00
N ALA A 16 2.83 -15.39 5.48
CA ALA A 16 3.80 -15.11 4.43
C ALA A 16 5.27 -15.14 4.93
N GLY A 17 5.50 -15.32 6.23
CA GLY A 17 6.85 -15.35 6.82
C GLY A 17 7.53 -13.98 6.92
N ARG A 18 6.81 -12.88 6.63
CA ARG A 18 7.34 -11.52 6.76
C ARG A 18 7.34 -11.05 8.21
N LEU A 19 6.29 -11.36 8.97
CA LEU A 19 6.20 -11.01 10.39
C LEU A 19 6.36 -12.22 11.30
N ALA A 20 6.94 -12.02 12.47
CA ALA A 20 6.99 -13.04 13.51
C ALA A 20 5.63 -13.18 14.22
N PRO A 21 5.29 -14.36 14.80
CA PRO A 21 4.06 -14.55 15.58
C PRO A 21 3.87 -13.56 16.74
N GLY A 22 4.95 -12.95 17.23
CA GLY A 22 4.92 -11.90 18.25
C GLY A 22 4.29 -10.58 17.78
N ALA A 23 4.06 -10.38 16.49
CA ALA A 23 3.34 -9.23 15.96
C ALA A 23 1.84 -9.26 16.30
N ARG A 24 1.31 -10.40 16.77
CA ARG A 24 -0.07 -10.51 17.24
C ARG A 24 -0.32 -9.59 18.42
N GLY A 25 -1.16 -8.59 18.23
CA GLY A 25 -1.47 -7.58 19.24
C GLY A 25 -0.78 -6.22 19.02
N MET A 26 0.10 -6.12 18.02
CA MET A 26 0.57 -4.84 17.51
C MET A 26 -0.46 -4.21 16.59
N SER A 27 -0.40 -2.89 16.42
CA SER A 27 -1.06 -2.25 15.29
C SER A 27 -0.36 -2.62 13.96
N ARG A 28 -1.07 -2.48 12.84
CA ARG A 28 -0.49 -2.75 11.51
C ARG A 28 0.74 -1.89 11.24
N THR A 29 0.68 -0.62 11.65
CA THR A 29 1.76 0.36 11.46
C THR A 29 2.99 -0.03 12.27
N GLU A 30 2.83 -0.32 13.57
CA GLU A 30 3.96 -0.77 14.42
C GLU A 30 4.61 -2.05 13.88
N ALA A 31 3.80 -3.00 13.42
CA ALA A 31 4.31 -4.25 12.88
C ALA A 31 5.09 -4.04 11.55
N ALA A 32 4.59 -3.18 10.68
CA ALA A 32 5.27 -2.80 9.44
C ALA A 32 6.57 -2.04 9.72
N GLU A 33 6.53 -1.05 10.62
CA GLU A 33 7.70 -0.27 11.03
C GLU A 33 8.79 -1.16 11.63
N GLN A 34 8.41 -2.08 12.52
CA GLN A 34 9.37 -3.02 13.11
C GLN A 34 10.04 -3.88 12.03
N TYR A 35 9.28 -4.39 11.05
CA TYR A 35 9.82 -5.17 9.94
C TYR A 35 10.76 -4.35 9.07
N ASN A 36 10.34 -3.15 8.66
CA ASN A 36 11.14 -2.27 7.80
C ASN A 36 12.44 -1.84 8.50
N GLN A 37 12.37 -1.48 9.79
CA GLN A 37 13.56 -1.13 10.58
C GLN A 37 14.51 -2.32 10.76
N ALA A 38 13.99 -3.51 11.06
CA ALA A 38 14.82 -4.70 11.23
C ALA A 38 15.59 -5.08 9.95
N ASN A 39 15.03 -4.79 8.78
CA ASN A 39 15.63 -5.05 7.48
C ASN A 39 16.33 -3.81 6.87
N SER A 40 16.35 -2.68 7.58
CA SER A 40 16.89 -1.39 7.08
C SER A 40 16.27 -0.93 5.76
N LEU A 41 14.98 -1.20 5.57
CA LEU A 41 14.22 -0.85 4.37
C LEU A 41 13.76 0.61 4.43
N THR A 42 13.80 1.25 3.27
CA THR A 42 13.29 2.59 2.99
C THR A 42 12.13 2.52 2.00
N GLU A 43 11.33 3.58 1.90
CA GLU A 43 10.16 3.62 1.01
C GLU A 43 10.49 3.44 -0.48
N SER A 44 11.77 3.60 -0.84
CA SER A 44 12.30 3.38 -2.18
C SER A 44 12.63 1.92 -2.48
N ASP A 45 12.66 1.04 -1.48
CA ASP A 45 13.00 -0.37 -1.64
C ASP A 45 11.75 -1.19 -2.00
N ASP A 46 11.92 -2.14 -2.91
CA ASP A 46 10.81 -2.97 -3.42
C ASP A 46 10.22 -3.91 -2.38
N ASP A 47 11.02 -4.29 -1.37
CA ASP A 47 10.59 -5.13 -0.27
C ASP A 47 9.94 -4.33 0.88
N TYR A 48 9.77 -3.01 0.74
CA TYR A 48 9.21 -2.17 1.79
C TYR A 48 7.77 -2.58 2.11
N LEU A 49 7.51 -2.90 3.38
CA LEU A 49 6.20 -3.36 3.80
C LEU A 49 5.26 -2.17 4.05
N TYR A 50 4.39 -1.88 3.09
CA TYR A 50 3.30 -0.93 3.27
C TYR A 50 2.11 -1.57 4.00
N THR A 51 1.53 -0.82 4.94
CA THR A 51 0.19 -1.15 5.44
C THR A 51 -0.86 -0.82 4.36
N PRO A 52 -2.05 -1.47 4.37
CA PRO A 52 -3.08 -1.17 3.39
C PRO A 52 -3.53 0.30 3.41
N GLY A 53 -3.48 0.96 4.57
CA GLY A 53 -3.82 2.38 4.68
C GLY A 53 -2.75 3.28 4.06
N GLN A 54 -1.47 3.00 4.33
CA GLN A 54 -0.35 3.75 3.73
C GLN A 54 -0.31 3.57 2.21
N ALA A 55 -0.53 2.35 1.71
CA ALA A 55 -0.56 2.10 0.27
C ALA A 55 -1.70 2.85 -0.44
N GLN A 56 -2.88 2.94 0.19
CA GLN A 56 -3.99 3.74 -0.35
C GLN A 56 -3.61 5.23 -0.38
N GLN A 57 -3.07 5.77 0.73
CA GLN A 57 -2.66 7.17 0.79
C GLN A 57 -1.59 7.50 -0.26
N ALA A 58 -0.54 6.67 -0.38
CA ALA A 58 0.51 6.86 -1.39
C ALA A 58 -0.06 6.86 -2.81
N ALA A 59 -1.02 5.97 -3.09
CA ALA A 59 -1.67 5.93 -4.39
C ALA A 59 -2.58 7.16 -4.63
N HIS A 60 -3.29 7.66 -3.62
CA HIS A 60 -4.04 8.93 -3.70
C HIS A 60 -3.11 10.10 -4.02
N ASP A 61 -2.02 10.23 -3.27
CA ASP A 61 -1.06 11.32 -3.42
C ASP A 61 -0.40 11.29 -4.80
N ALA A 62 -0.01 10.11 -5.29
CA ALA A 62 0.56 9.93 -6.61
C ALA A 62 -0.44 10.30 -7.73
N LEU A 63 -1.68 9.83 -7.64
CA LEU A 63 -2.72 10.14 -8.64
C LEU A 63 -3.07 11.63 -8.67
N ALA A 64 -3.05 12.30 -7.52
CA ALA A 64 -3.26 13.74 -7.45
C ALA A 64 -2.19 14.52 -8.23
N VAL A 65 -0.94 14.05 -8.26
CA VAL A 65 0.15 14.70 -9.04
C VAL A 65 -0.15 14.73 -10.54
N ILE A 66 -0.80 13.70 -11.08
CA ILE A 66 -1.21 13.65 -12.49
C ILE A 66 -2.61 14.26 -12.73
N GLY A 67 -3.18 14.94 -11.73
CA GLY A 67 -4.47 15.62 -11.82
C GLY A 67 -5.68 14.71 -11.70
N ILE A 68 -5.52 13.49 -11.17
CA ILE A 68 -6.61 12.55 -10.95
C ILE A 68 -7.06 12.63 -9.49
N GLU A 69 -8.14 13.38 -9.28
CA GLU A 69 -8.81 13.51 -7.99
C GLU A 69 -9.77 12.35 -7.76
N THR A 70 -9.37 11.39 -6.92
CA THR A 70 -10.20 10.21 -6.58
C THR A 70 -11.10 10.43 -5.36
N GLY A 71 -10.88 11.51 -4.61
CA GLY A 71 -11.58 11.80 -3.34
C GLY A 71 -11.32 10.71 -2.31
N ASP A 72 -12.35 10.34 -1.54
CA ASP A 72 -12.27 9.27 -0.52
C ASP A 72 -12.49 7.86 -1.10
N ALA A 73 -12.47 7.70 -2.43
CA ALA A 73 -12.76 6.43 -3.07
C ALA A 73 -11.60 5.45 -2.89
N ARG A 74 -11.91 4.21 -2.52
CA ARG A 74 -10.90 3.16 -2.37
C ARG A 74 -10.25 2.82 -3.71
N ILE A 75 -8.92 2.90 -3.78
CA ILE A 75 -8.16 2.57 -4.97
C ILE A 75 -8.07 1.05 -5.13
N LEU A 76 -8.42 0.56 -6.32
CA LEU A 76 -8.35 -0.85 -6.71
C LEU A 76 -7.58 -0.98 -8.01
N LEU A 77 -6.64 -1.92 -8.05
CA LEU A 77 -5.93 -2.28 -9.27
C LEU A 77 -6.84 -3.11 -10.18
N SER A 78 -6.82 -2.81 -11.48
CA SER A 78 -7.59 -3.54 -12.49
C SER A 78 -6.94 -3.47 -13.85
N ASP A 79 -6.94 -4.61 -14.58
CA ASP A 79 -6.59 -4.66 -16.01
C ASP A 79 -7.72 -4.11 -16.92
N GLY A 80 -8.84 -3.72 -16.32
CA GLY A 80 -10.01 -3.20 -17.00
C GLY A 80 -9.93 -1.71 -17.31
N ARG A 81 -11.06 -1.14 -17.73
CA ARG A 81 -11.17 0.30 -17.97
C ARG A 81 -11.02 1.08 -16.65
N PRO A 82 -10.03 2.00 -16.54
CA PRO A 82 -9.87 2.81 -15.34
C PRO A 82 -11.01 3.82 -15.19
N GLY A 83 -11.23 4.27 -13.95
CA GLY A 83 -12.17 5.33 -13.62
C GLY A 83 -13.04 5.06 -12.37
N PRO A 84 -13.94 6.01 -12.07
CA PRO A 84 -14.74 5.96 -10.85
C PRO A 84 -15.83 4.88 -10.91
N ARG A 85 -16.00 4.20 -9.78
CA ARG A 85 -17.11 3.33 -9.42
C ARG A 85 -17.75 3.85 -8.13
N CYS A 86 -18.91 3.30 -7.75
CA CYS A 86 -19.73 3.86 -6.67
C CYS A 86 -18.97 4.16 -5.37
N TRP A 87 -17.99 3.32 -4.98
CA TRP A 87 -17.17 3.53 -3.78
C TRP A 87 -15.67 3.25 -3.99
N SER A 88 -15.26 3.08 -5.24
CA SER A 88 -13.88 2.73 -5.58
C SER A 88 -13.44 3.42 -6.86
N TYR A 89 -12.13 3.58 -6.99
CA TYR A 89 -11.52 4.07 -8.21
C TYR A 89 -10.66 2.96 -8.80
N LEU A 90 -10.99 2.53 -10.01
CA LEU A 90 -10.21 1.52 -10.72
C LEU A 90 -9.01 2.19 -11.38
N VAL A 91 -7.83 1.69 -11.08
CA VAL A 91 -6.55 2.17 -11.60
C VAL A 91 -5.87 1.02 -12.32
N GLU A 92 -5.40 1.31 -13.52
CA GLU A 92 -4.55 0.37 -14.26
C GLU A 92 -3.12 0.45 -13.72
N PRO A 93 -2.40 -0.67 -13.55
CA PRO A 93 -1.05 -0.67 -12.95
C PRO A 93 -0.08 0.32 -13.61
N GLY A 94 -0.03 0.38 -14.95
CA GLY A 94 0.82 1.32 -15.67
C GLY A 94 0.48 2.79 -15.41
N GLN A 95 -0.79 3.12 -15.20
CA GLN A 95 -1.21 4.46 -14.77
C GLN A 95 -0.68 4.81 -13.38
N LEU A 96 -0.66 3.86 -12.45
CA LEU A 96 -0.12 4.06 -11.11
C LEU A 96 1.41 4.20 -11.12
N GLU A 97 2.10 3.35 -11.89
CA GLU A 97 3.55 3.45 -12.09
C GLU A 97 3.94 4.83 -12.63
N PHE A 98 3.22 5.31 -13.66
CA PHE A 98 3.43 6.64 -14.21
C PHE A 98 3.19 7.73 -13.17
N ALA A 99 2.12 7.62 -12.37
CA ALA A 99 1.80 8.58 -11.32
C ALA A 99 2.89 8.65 -10.24
N LEU A 100 3.43 7.50 -9.83
CA LEU A 100 4.52 7.41 -8.85
C LEU A 100 5.83 7.99 -9.39
N ASP A 101 6.14 7.78 -10.68
CA ASP A 101 7.29 8.43 -11.33
C ASP A 101 7.13 9.96 -11.36
N GLN A 102 5.94 10.47 -11.70
CA GLN A 102 5.67 11.90 -11.66
C GLN A 102 5.73 12.46 -10.23
N HIS A 103 5.26 11.71 -9.24
CA HIS A 103 5.39 12.07 -7.83
C HIS A 103 6.86 12.22 -7.44
N ARG A 104 7.72 11.27 -7.81
CA ARG A 104 9.17 11.34 -7.59
C ARG A 104 9.79 12.58 -8.23
N LEU A 105 9.42 12.90 -9.47
CA LEU A 105 9.94 14.09 -10.18
C LEU A 105 9.47 15.40 -9.54
N THR A 106 8.29 15.41 -8.94
CA THR A 106 7.68 16.63 -8.37
C THR A 106 8.12 16.89 -6.93
N THR A 107 8.15 15.86 -6.09
CA THR A 107 8.43 15.97 -4.65
C THR A 107 9.87 15.61 -4.30
N GLY A 108 10.58 14.89 -5.18
CA GLY A 108 11.89 14.30 -4.92
C GLY A 108 11.84 13.03 -4.07
N ALA A 109 10.66 12.60 -3.59
CA ALA A 109 10.50 11.38 -2.79
C ALA A 109 10.33 10.16 -3.72
N SER A 110 11.22 9.18 -3.57
CA SER A 110 11.17 7.94 -4.36
C SER A 110 10.39 6.87 -3.60
N LEU A 111 9.23 6.50 -4.13
CA LEU A 111 8.40 5.40 -3.63
C LEU A 111 8.57 4.21 -4.57
N SER A 112 8.76 2.99 -4.04
CA SER A 112 8.75 1.79 -4.87
C SER A 112 7.35 1.52 -5.42
N ALA A 113 7.24 1.41 -6.74
CA ALA A 113 5.99 1.10 -7.41
C ALA A 113 5.54 -0.34 -7.10
N ASP A 114 6.47 -1.29 -7.10
CA ASP A 114 6.18 -2.70 -6.83
C ASP A 114 5.64 -2.89 -5.41
N ALA A 115 6.28 -2.26 -4.42
CA ALA A 115 5.86 -2.32 -3.03
C ALA A 115 4.43 -1.75 -2.82
N VAL A 116 4.12 -0.62 -3.48
CA VAL A 116 2.78 -0.01 -3.41
C VAL A 116 1.75 -0.90 -4.11
N MET A 117 2.05 -1.41 -5.31
CA MET A 117 1.15 -2.27 -6.07
C MET A 117 0.85 -3.58 -5.35
N GLU A 118 1.83 -4.20 -4.70
CA GLU A 118 1.63 -5.45 -3.95
C GLU A 118 0.71 -5.24 -2.74
N ALA A 119 0.78 -4.06 -2.12
CA ALA A 119 -0.04 -3.70 -0.97
C ALA A 119 -1.47 -3.27 -1.33
N LEU A 120 -1.72 -2.90 -2.60
CA LEU A 120 -3.04 -2.49 -3.07
C LEU A 120 -3.95 -3.70 -3.41
N PRO A 121 -5.26 -3.57 -3.13
CA PRO A 121 -6.22 -4.60 -3.50
C PRO A 121 -6.49 -4.63 -5.02
N TRP A 122 -6.69 -5.83 -5.56
CA TRP A 122 -7.10 -6.08 -6.94
C TRP A 122 -8.63 -6.26 -7.04
N PHE A 123 -9.21 -5.81 -8.16
CA PHE A 123 -10.62 -6.00 -8.52
C PHE A 123 -10.83 -7.27 -9.36
#